data_AF-A0AAE3ZGQ9-F1
#
_entry.id   AF-A0AAE3ZGQ9-F1
#
_cell.length_a   1.000
_cell.length_b   1.000
_cell.length_c   1.000
_cell.angle_alpha   90.00
_cell.angle_beta   90.00
_cell.angle_gamma   90.00
#
_symmetry.space_group_name_H-M   'P 1'
#
loop_
_entity.id
_entity.type
_entity.pdbx_description
1 polymer ?
#
loop_
_entity_poly.entity_id
_entity_poly.type
_entity_poly.pdbx_seq_one_letter_code
_entity_poly.pdbx_strand_id
1 'polypeptide(L)' 'MKIAIARAECIGTGQCVLSASEVFDRRDADGVAELLDDARTATS' A
#
# COMPACT_ATOMS: atom_id res chain seq x y z
N MET A 1 0.60 3.72 14.97
CA MET A 1 1.52 2.87 14.19
C MET A 1 2.10 3.68 13.03
N LYS A 2 3.28 3.34 12.48
CA LYS A 2 3.86 4.03 11.31
C LYS A 2 4.14 2.98 10.23
N ILE A 3 3.52 3.13 9.07
CA ILE A 3 3.66 2.24 7.91
C ILE A 3 4.29 3.05 6.78
N ALA A 4 5.22 2.44 6.04
CA ALA A 4 5.89 3.05 4.89
C ALA A 4 6.16 1.99 3.82
N ILE A 5 6.25 2.42 2.57
CA ILE A 5 6.57 1.55 1.42
C ILE A 5 7.95 1.94 0.89
N ALA A 6 8.86 0.97 0.82
CA ALA A 6 10.13 1.11 0.12
C ALA A 6 9.89 1.01 -1.40
N ARG A 7 9.45 2.10 -2.03
CA ARG A 7 9.01 2.11 -3.45
C ARG A 7 10.10 1.65 -4.42
N ALA A 8 11.36 1.97 -4.13
CA ALA A 8 12.50 1.57 -4.96
C ALA A 8 12.76 0.05 -4.95
N GLU A 9 12.30 -0.66 -3.91
CA GLU A 9 12.46 -2.11 -3.74
C GLU A 9 11.17 -2.88 -4.06
N CYS A 10 10.11 -2.17 -4.41
CA CYS A 10 8.83 -2.78 -4.70
C CYS A 10 8.86 -3.45 -6.09
N ILE A 11 8.84 -4.78 -6.10
CA ILE A 11 8.84 -5.58 -7.33
C ILE A 11 7.43 -5.77 -7.96
N GLY A 12 6.41 -5.08 -7.45
CA GLY A 12 5.06 -5.05 -8.05
C GLY A 12 4.28 -6.37 -8.03
N THR A 13 4.65 -7.34 -7.19
CA THR A 13 3.98 -8.66 -7.13
C THR A 13 2.63 -8.67 -6.42
N GLY A 14 2.26 -7.57 -5.76
CA GLY A 14 0.93 -7.39 -5.15
C GLY A 14 0.69 -8.16 -3.84
N GLN A 15 1.71 -8.78 -3.22
CA GLN A 15 1.55 -9.50 -1.95
C GLN A 15 1.01 -8.61 -0.81
N CYS A 16 1.41 -7.34 -0.78
CA CYS A 16 0.89 -6.37 0.19
C CYS A 16 -0.62 -6.16 0.06
N VAL A 17 -1.13 -5.98 -1.16
CA VAL A 17 -2.56 -5.80 -1.44
C VAL A 17 -3.34 -7.09 -1.12
N LEU A 18 -2.78 -8.26 -1.47
CA LEU A 18 -3.41 -9.55 -1.15
C LEU A 18 -3.52 -9.81 0.36
N SER A 19 -2.54 -9.34 1.13
CA SER A 19 -2.51 -9.53 2.58
C SER A 19 -3.32 -8.48 3.34
N ALA A 20 -3.40 -7.24 2.83
CA ALA A 20 -3.97 -6.11 3.55
C ALA A 20 -4.49 -5.03 2.57
N SER A 21 -5.52 -5.38 1.80
CA SER A 21 -6.15 -4.48 0.82
C SER A 21 -6.80 -3.24 1.44
N GLU A 22 -7.05 -3.21 2.75
CA GLU A 22 -7.52 -2.03 3.47
C GLU A 22 -6.42 -1.00 3.76
N VAL A 23 -5.15 -1.39 3.64
CA VAL A 23 -3.97 -0.54 3.89
C VAL A 23 -3.23 -0.20 2.60
N PHE A 24 -3.17 -1.15 1.68
CA PHE A 24 -2.38 -1.05 0.45
C PHE A 24 -3.25 -1.14 -0.79
N ASP A 25 -2.90 -0.31 -1.77
CA ASP A 25 -3.36 -0.41 -3.13
C ASP A 25 -2.17 -0.55 -4.09
N ARG A 26 -2.45 -0.82 -5.37
CA ARG A 26 -1.46 -0.94 -6.43
C ARG A 26 -1.63 0.19 -7.42
N ARG A 27 -0.59 1.00 -7.62
CA ARG A 27 -0.60 2.06 -8.64
C ARG A 27 -0.71 1.45 -10.03
N ASP A 28 -1.72 1.82 -10.80
CA ASP A 28 -1.91 1.32 -12.17
C ASP A 28 -0.73 1.64 -13.11
N ALA A 29 -0.05 2.77 -12.90
CA ALA A 29 1.00 3.24 -13.80
C ALA A 29 2.24 2.32 -13.86
N ASP A 30 2.61 1.69 -12.74
CA ASP A 30 3.85 0.90 -12.64
C ASP A 30 3.76 -0.31 -11.71
N GLY A 31 2.58 -0.60 -11.16
CA GLY A 31 2.34 -1.75 -10.28
C GLY A 31 2.94 -1.62 -8.89
N VAL A 32 3.58 -0.49 -8.55
CA VAL A 32 4.16 -0.26 -7.22
C VAL A 32 3.05 -0.03 -6.19
N ALA A 33 3.25 -0.54 -4.99
CA ALA A 33 2.29 -0.37 -3.90
C ALA A 33 2.15 1.09 -3.45
N GLU A 34 0.94 1.47 -3.07
CA GLU A 34 0.59 2.76 -2.48
C GLU A 34 -0.15 2.55 -1.15
N LEU A 35 -0.02 3.52 -0.25
CA LEU A 35 -0.78 3.50 1.00
C LEU A 35 -2.13 4.17 0.74
N LEU A 36 -3.20 3.52 1.18
CA LEU A 36 -4.51 4.13 1.21
C LEU A 36 -4.53 5.21 2.30
N ASP A 37 -5.03 6.40 1.96
CA ASP A 37 -5.10 7.55 2.88
C ASP A 37 -5.97 7.21 4.12
N ASP A 38 -6.98 6.37 3.91
CA ASP A 38 -7.91 5.88 4.93
C ASP A 38 -7.31 4.92 5.96
N ALA A 39 -6.10 4.37 5.69
CA ALA A 39 -5.40 3.53 6.66
C ALA A 39 -5.06 4.27 7.97
N ARG A 40 -5.13 5.61 7.97
CA ARG A 40 -5.01 6.46 9.18
C ARG A 40 -6.35 6.95 9.71
N THR A 41 -7.41 6.98 8.90
CA THR A 41 -8.68 7.66 9.22
C THR A 41 -9.75 6.75 9.84
N ALA A 42 -9.40 5.52 10.25
CA ALA A 42 -10.20 4.76 11.21
C ALA A 42 -10.02 5.34 12.63
N THR A 43 -10.61 6.52 12.88
CA THR A 43 -10.82 7.26 14.16
C THR A 43 -10.34 8.72 14.07
N SER A 44 -11.23 9.60 13.67
CA SER A 44 -11.68 10.74 14.50
C SER A 44 -13.09 11.13 14.10
#